data_AF-A0AAE3MHG4-F1
#
_entry.id   AF-A0AAE3MHG4-F1
#
_cell.length_a   1.000
_cell.length_b   1.000
_cell.length_c   1.000
_cell.angle_alpha   90.00
_cell.angle_beta   90.00
_cell.angle_gamma   90.00
#
_symmetry.space_group_name_H-M   'P 1'
#
loop_
_entity.id
_entity.type
_entity.pdbx_description
1 polymer ?
#
loop_
_entity_poly.entity_id
_entity_poly.type
_entity_poly.pdbx_seq_one_letter_code
_entity_poly.pdbx_strand_id
1 'polypeptide(L)'
;MKYLVFEKIMSQPRMSRYITACSNDTRKAMTLYRLNLKLSQELFTIISCFEIALRNSIDNHYSSVHGNDWLRDSVNPGGIFDNNRCRKTGQIITRTLRKLNHNYTHSKLVAEMDFGFWRYLFSQPQFHSGGQSLLRIFPAKPTSTPTIQYNHRYVFNELEKINDIRNRIAHHEPVCFRLGNAVKDTTYAKQNYRLIKDLFSWMQIDESALLYGIDHVNQIISKVDVL
;
A
#
# COMPACT_ATOMS: atom_id res chain seq x y z
N MET A 1 -14.99 -10.57 28.68
CA MET A 1 -13.73 -11.29 28.95
C MET A 1 -12.86 -10.47 29.90
N LYS A 2 -12.26 -11.09 30.93
CA LYS A 2 -11.33 -10.41 31.86
C LYS A 2 -9.97 -10.16 31.18
N TYR A 3 -9.24 -9.12 31.58
CA TYR A 3 -7.96 -8.73 30.96
C TYR A 3 -6.92 -9.86 30.95
N LEU A 4 -6.70 -10.54 32.09
CA LEU A 4 -5.70 -11.62 32.17
C LEU A 4 -5.96 -12.75 31.17
N VAL A 5 -7.22 -13.05 30.89
CA VAL A 5 -7.61 -14.03 29.86
C VAL A 5 -7.30 -13.50 28.45
N PHE A 6 -7.58 -12.22 28.21
CA PHE A 6 -7.30 -11.55 26.95
C PHE A 6 -5.79 -11.49 26.65
N GLU A 7 -4.99 -11.11 27.65
CA GLU A 7 -3.53 -11.02 27.55
C GLU A 7 -2.90 -12.39 27.34
N LYS A 8 -3.40 -13.45 27.99
CA LYS A 8 -2.91 -14.82 27.75
C LYS A 8 -3.07 -15.24 26.28
N ILE A 9 -4.12 -14.75 25.60
CA ILE A 9 -4.36 -15.02 24.17
C ILE A 9 -3.48 -14.13 23.28
N MET A 10 -3.39 -12.83 23.59
CA MET A 10 -2.67 -11.86 22.75
C MET A 10 -1.17 -11.76 23.02
N SER A 11 -0.69 -12.33 24.13
CA SER A 11 0.61 -12.16 24.78
C SER A 11 0.80 -10.85 25.55
N GLN A 12 1.55 -10.94 26.66
CA GLN A 12 1.96 -9.80 27.49
C GLN A 12 2.78 -8.76 26.70
N PRO A 13 3.80 -9.11 25.90
CA PRO A 13 4.57 -8.11 25.15
C PRO A 13 3.72 -7.30 24.19
N ARG A 14 2.68 -7.90 23.61
CA ARG A 14 1.76 -7.22 22.70
C ARG A 14 0.83 -6.27 23.45
N MET A 15 0.32 -6.69 24.62
CA MET A 15 -0.59 -5.88 25.42
C MET A 15 0.09 -4.80 26.26
N SER A 16 1.38 -4.95 26.58
CA SER A 16 2.14 -3.98 27.38
C SER A 16 2.03 -2.56 26.82
N ARG A 17 2.18 -2.41 25.49
CA ARG A 17 2.09 -1.12 24.80
C ARG A 17 0.71 -0.45 24.98
N TYR A 18 -0.36 -1.24 24.95
CA TYR A 18 -1.73 -0.74 25.12
C TYR A 18 -1.99 -0.34 26.58
N ILE A 19 -1.50 -1.14 27.53
CA ILE A 19 -1.59 -0.85 28.97
C ILE A 19 -0.86 0.43 29.32
N THR A 20 0.38 0.60 28.84
CA THR A 20 1.16 1.82 29.06
C THR A 20 0.46 3.04 28.46
N ALA A 21 -0.05 2.94 27.22
CA ALA A 21 -0.75 4.06 26.57
C ALA A 21 -2.07 4.43 27.23
N CYS A 22 -2.68 3.51 27.99
CA CYS A 22 -3.94 3.72 28.71
C CYS A 22 -3.74 3.91 30.22
N SER A 23 -2.55 4.30 30.68
CA SER A 23 -2.26 4.58 32.10
C SER A 23 -2.64 3.41 33.04
N ASN A 24 -2.33 2.18 32.62
CA ASN A 24 -2.68 0.93 33.31
C ASN A 24 -4.18 0.59 33.41
N ASP A 25 -5.06 1.31 32.70
CA ASP A 25 -6.47 0.93 32.59
C ASP A 25 -6.64 -0.26 31.63
N THR A 26 -6.84 -1.43 32.21
CA THR A 26 -7.02 -2.70 31.48
C THR A 26 -8.24 -2.73 30.57
N ARG A 27 -9.33 -1.99 30.90
CA ARG A 27 -10.52 -1.93 30.04
C ARG A 27 -10.24 -1.07 28.82
N LYS A 28 -9.65 0.12 29.02
CA LYS A 28 -9.23 0.99 27.92
C LYS A 28 -8.20 0.32 27.03
N ALA A 29 -7.23 -0.41 27.57
CA ALA A 29 -6.24 -1.13 26.78
C ALA A 29 -6.87 -2.19 25.86
N MET A 30 -7.83 -2.99 26.37
CA MET A 30 -8.58 -3.93 25.52
C MET A 30 -9.42 -3.22 24.45
N THR A 31 -10.03 -2.08 24.79
CA THR A 31 -10.80 -1.27 23.84
C THR A 31 -9.89 -0.69 22.76
N LEU A 32 -8.72 -0.15 23.11
CA LEU A 32 -7.75 0.38 22.17
C LEU A 32 -7.22 -0.71 21.23
N TYR A 33 -6.98 -1.93 21.74
CA TYR A 33 -6.60 -3.07 20.92
C TYR A 33 -7.66 -3.38 19.84
N ARG A 34 -8.94 -3.44 20.24
CA ARG A 34 -10.05 -3.69 19.30
C ARG A 34 -10.21 -2.56 18.29
N LEU A 35 -10.08 -1.30 18.73
CA LEU A 35 -10.11 -0.15 17.83
C LEU A 35 -8.94 -0.16 16.84
N ASN A 36 -7.74 -0.57 17.28
CA ASN A 36 -6.60 -0.76 16.38
C ASN A 36 -6.92 -1.80 15.31
N LEU A 37 -7.47 -2.97 15.69
CA LEU A 37 -7.87 -3.99 14.72
C LEU A 37 -8.91 -3.45 13.73
N LYS A 38 -9.89 -2.69 14.22
CA LYS A 38 -10.91 -2.09 13.35
C LYS A 38 -10.30 -1.05 12.40
N LEU A 39 -9.39 -0.21 12.88
CA LEU A 39 -8.68 0.76 12.06
C LEU A 39 -7.81 0.07 10.99
N SER A 40 -7.08 -0.98 11.39
CA SER A 40 -6.32 -1.82 10.46
C SER A 40 -7.23 -2.44 9.39
N GLN A 41 -8.41 -2.94 9.75
CA GLN A 41 -9.39 -3.49 8.81
C GLN A 41 -9.82 -2.42 7.79
N GLU A 42 -10.27 -1.25 8.23
CA GLU A 42 -10.74 -0.18 7.33
C GLU A 42 -9.61 0.29 6.40
N LEU A 43 -8.40 0.53 6.93
CA LEU A 43 -7.25 0.94 6.11
C LEU A 43 -6.88 -0.13 5.08
N PHE A 44 -6.88 -1.40 5.47
CA PHE A 44 -6.53 -2.49 4.54
C PHE A 44 -7.54 -2.61 3.40
N THR A 45 -8.83 -2.38 3.67
CA THR A 45 -9.87 -2.30 2.62
C THR A 45 -9.55 -1.21 1.60
N ILE A 46 -9.24 0.00 2.07
CA ILE A 46 -8.95 1.14 1.17
C ILE A 46 -7.64 0.92 0.39
N ILE A 47 -6.60 0.40 1.05
CA ILE A 47 -5.34 0.04 0.41
C ILE A 47 -5.57 -1.01 -0.69
N SER A 48 -6.43 -1.99 -0.44
CA SER A 48 -6.75 -3.04 -1.42
C SER A 48 -7.40 -2.46 -2.68
N CYS A 49 -8.37 -1.56 -2.52
CA CYS A 49 -8.98 -0.84 -3.65
C CYS A 49 -7.94 0.00 -4.41
N PHE A 50 -7.08 0.70 -3.68
CA PHE A 50 -6.02 1.52 -4.27
C PHE A 50 -4.99 0.68 -5.04
N GLU A 51 -4.54 -0.45 -4.49
CA GLU A 51 -3.62 -1.37 -5.15
C GLU A 51 -4.17 -1.88 -6.48
N ILE A 52 -5.47 -2.25 -6.51
CA ILE A 52 -6.15 -2.69 -7.73
C ILE A 52 -6.24 -1.55 -8.75
N ALA A 53 -6.60 -0.34 -8.33
CA ALA A 53 -6.67 0.82 -9.22
C ALA A 53 -5.28 1.15 -9.80
N LEU A 54 -4.25 1.16 -8.95
CA LEU A 54 -2.88 1.46 -9.33
C LEU A 54 -2.36 0.43 -10.34
N ARG A 55 -2.46 -0.86 -10.04
CA ARG A 55 -1.95 -1.92 -10.93
C ARG A 55 -2.67 -1.91 -12.28
N ASN A 56 -3.99 -1.71 -12.30
CA ASN A 56 -4.75 -1.66 -13.54
C ASN A 56 -4.38 -0.43 -14.37
N SER A 57 -4.13 0.72 -13.73
CA SER A 57 -3.72 1.93 -14.43
C SER A 57 -2.31 1.80 -15.04
N ILE A 58 -1.38 1.19 -14.30
CA ILE A 58 -0.04 0.85 -14.80
C ILE A 58 -0.16 -0.12 -15.99
N ASP A 59 -0.96 -1.18 -15.84
CA ASP A 59 -1.12 -2.22 -16.84
C ASP A 59 -1.72 -1.67 -18.14
N ASN A 60 -2.78 -0.85 -18.04
CA ASN A 60 -3.40 -0.19 -19.19
C ASN A 60 -2.40 0.73 -19.90
N HIS A 61 -1.63 1.53 -19.13
CA HIS A 61 -0.62 2.42 -19.69
C HIS A 61 0.44 1.63 -20.45
N TYR A 62 1.06 0.62 -19.84
CA TYR A 62 2.11 -0.14 -20.52
C TYR A 62 1.60 -1.07 -21.61
N SER A 63 0.38 -1.58 -21.54
CA SER A 63 -0.24 -2.31 -22.64
C SER A 63 -0.37 -1.45 -23.89
N SER A 64 -0.69 -0.16 -23.72
CA SER A 64 -0.76 0.79 -24.85
C SER A 64 0.59 1.15 -25.47
N VAL A 65 1.68 1.04 -24.69
CA VAL A 65 3.04 1.43 -25.12
C VAL A 65 3.83 0.24 -25.67
N HIS A 66 3.68 -0.93 -25.04
CA HIS A 66 4.53 -2.10 -25.24
C HIS A 66 3.76 -3.34 -25.72
N GLY A 67 2.43 -3.26 -25.84
CA GLY A 67 1.56 -4.36 -26.29
C GLY A 67 0.87 -5.12 -25.15
N ASN A 68 -0.16 -5.89 -25.49
CA ASN A 68 -1.07 -6.52 -24.52
C ASN A 68 -0.41 -7.52 -23.55
N ASP A 69 0.71 -8.14 -23.94
CA ASP A 69 1.47 -9.09 -23.11
C ASP A 69 2.76 -8.45 -22.56
N TRP A 70 2.83 -7.11 -22.45
CA TRP A 70 4.06 -6.37 -22.14
C TRP A 70 4.82 -6.93 -20.94
N LEU A 71 4.11 -7.42 -19.92
CA LEU A 71 4.72 -7.89 -18.69
C LEU A 71 5.46 -9.22 -18.92
N ARG A 72 4.88 -10.15 -19.68
CA ARG A 72 5.58 -11.37 -20.12
C ARG A 72 6.73 -11.02 -21.05
N ASP A 73 6.48 -10.14 -22.01
CA ASP A 73 7.45 -9.83 -23.06
C ASP A 73 8.62 -8.98 -22.53
N SER A 74 8.43 -8.28 -21.40
CA SER A 74 9.46 -7.48 -20.75
C SER A 74 10.69 -8.26 -20.31
N VAL A 75 10.58 -9.59 -20.12
CA VAL A 75 11.67 -10.46 -19.68
C VAL A 75 12.21 -11.39 -20.77
N ASN A 76 11.64 -11.32 -21.97
CA ASN A 76 12.17 -12.03 -23.14
C ASN A 76 13.48 -11.38 -23.61
N PRO A 77 14.30 -12.07 -24.42
CA PRO A 77 15.52 -11.49 -24.98
C PRO A 77 15.24 -10.14 -25.67
N GLY A 78 15.90 -9.08 -25.21
CA GLY A 78 15.71 -7.70 -25.70
C GLY A 78 14.49 -6.96 -25.13
N GLY A 79 13.75 -7.55 -24.19
CA GLY A 79 12.65 -6.92 -23.47
C GLY A 79 13.11 -5.83 -22.51
N ILE A 80 12.19 -4.95 -22.10
CA ILE A 80 12.51 -3.76 -21.28
C ILE A 80 13.17 -4.09 -19.92
N PHE A 81 12.96 -5.28 -19.36
CA PHE A 81 13.58 -5.73 -18.12
C PHE A 81 14.65 -6.81 -18.31
N ASP A 82 15.01 -7.14 -19.55
CA ASP A 82 16.17 -7.97 -19.91
C ASP A 82 17.47 -7.17 -19.81
N ASN A 83 17.76 -6.66 -18.62
CA ASN A 83 18.99 -5.94 -18.32
C ASN A 83 19.41 -6.10 -16.85
N ASN A 84 20.71 -5.94 -16.60
CA ASN A 84 21.31 -6.14 -15.27
C ASN A 84 20.69 -5.27 -14.17
N ARG A 85 20.25 -4.05 -14.50
CA ARG A 85 19.68 -3.12 -13.51
C ARG A 85 18.24 -3.49 -13.12
N CYS A 86 17.51 -4.20 -13.98
CA CYS A 86 16.15 -4.67 -13.75
C CYS A 86 16.08 -6.17 -13.39
N ARG A 87 17.22 -6.84 -13.16
CA ARG A 87 17.32 -8.28 -12.94
C ARG A 87 16.34 -8.81 -11.89
N LYS A 88 16.18 -8.13 -10.74
CA LYS A 88 15.24 -8.56 -9.69
C LYS A 88 13.79 -8.51 -10.15
N THR A 89 13.40 -7.45 -10.88
CA THR A 89 12.07 -7.33 -11.49
C THR A 89 11.83 -8.46 -12.48
N GLY A 90 12.80 -8.73 -13.37
CA GLY A 90 12.69 -9.82 -14.34
C GLY A 90 12.64 -11.21 -13.70
N GLN A 91 13.34 -11.42 -12.58
CA GLN A 91 13.27 -12.66 -11.79
C GLN A 91 11.90 -12.88 -11.15
N ILE A 92 11.27 -11.81 -10.61
CA ILE A 92 9.91 -11.88 -10.05
C ILE A 92 8.93 -12.29 -11.14
N ILE A 93 8.97 -11.62 -12.29
CA ILE A 93 8.09 -11.91 -13.44
C ILE A 93 8.29 -13.36 -13.93
N THR A 94 9.54 -13.75 -14.19
CA THR A 94 9.88 -15.11 -14.64
C THR A 94 9.43 -16.18 -13.65
N ARG A 95 9.60 -15.93 -12.34
CA ARG A 95 9.13 -16.86 -11.30
C ARG A 95 7.60 -16.98 -11.30
N THR A 96 6.88 -15.87 -11.42
CA THR A 96 5.41 -15.87 -11.45
C THR A 96 4.88 -16.54 -12.72
N LEU A 97 5.49 -16.31 -13.87
CA LEU A 97 5.19 -17.03 -15.12
C LEU A 97 5.35 -18.54 -14.96
N ARG A 98 6.46 -19.00 -14.37
CA ARG A 98 6.67 -20.43 -14.09
C ARG A 98 5.64 -21.01 -13.12
N LYS A 99 5.23 -20.24 -12.10
CA LYS A 99 4.17 -20.64 -11.16
C LYS A 99 2.82 -20.80 -11.87
N LEU A 100 2.49 -19.89 -12.79
CA LEU A 100 1.25 -19.95 -13.56
C LEU A 100 1.25 -21.10 -14.57
N ASN A 101 2.39 -21.37 -15.22
CA ASN A 101 2.56 -22.44 -16.21
C ASN A 101 1.39 -22.47 -17.23
N HIS A 102 0.69 -23.60 -17.38
CA HIS A 102 -0.44 -23.75 -18.30
C HIS A 102 -1.65 -22.86 -17.95
N ASN A 103 -1.72 -22.31 -16.74
CA ASN A 103 -2.79 -21.40 -16.33
C ASN A 103 -2.51 -19.93 -16.67
N TYR A 104 -1.42 -19.63 -17.39
CA TYR A 104 -1.04 -18.28 -17.76
C TYR A 104 -2.16 -17.55 -18.53
N THR A 105 -2.45 -16.35 -18.06
CA THR A 105 -3.08 -15.26 -18.83
C THR A 105 -2.40 -13.98 -18.35
N HIS A 106 -2.36 -12.94 -19.19
CA HIS A 106 -1.79 -11.65 -18.79
C HIS A 106 -2.45 -11.10 -17.52
N SER A 107 -3.78 -11.12 -17.44
CA SER A 107 -4.52 -10.66 -16.26
C SER A 107 -4.20 -11.45 -14.99
N LYS A 108 -3.94 -12.76 -15.08
CA LYS A 108 -3.48 -13.55 -13.92
C LYS A 108 -2.05 -13.19 -13.52
N LEU A 109 -1.16 -12.92 -14.48
CA LEU A 109 0.20 -12.48 -14.19
C LEU A 109 0.17 -11.13 -13.45
N VAL A 110 -0.62 -10.17 -13.92
CA VAL A 110 -0.87 -8.89 -13.24
C VAL A 110 -1.46 -9.11 -11.84
N ALA A 111 -2.46 -9.97 -11.69
CA ALA A 111 -3.10 -10.19 -10.40
C ALA A 111 -2.20 -10.85 -9.33
N GLU A 112 -1.18 -11.61 -9.75
CA GLU A 112 -0.22 -12.29 -8.86
C GLU A 112 0.91 -11.38 -8.37
N MET A 113 1.08 -10.19 -8.95
CA MET A 113 2.10 -9.24 -8.50
C MET A 113 1.62 -8.45 -7.28
N ASP A 114 2.49 -8.32 -6.29
CA ASP A 114 2.21 -7.55 -5.07
C ASP A 114 2.36 -6.03 -5.27
N PHE A 115 1.84 -5.26 -4.32
CA PHE A 115 2.01 -3.81 -4.27
C PHE A 115 3.47 -3.35 -4.48
N GLY A 116 4.42 -4.07 -3.89
CA GLY A 116 5.84 -3.75 -3.96
C GLY A 116 6.35 -3.76 -5.40
N PHE A 117 5.98 -4.77 -6.18
CA PHE A 117 6.29 -4.87 -7.60
C PHE A 117 5.83 -3.62 -8.37
N TRP A 118 4.56 -3.23 -8.20
CA TRP A 118 3.98 -2.07 -8.88
C TRP A 118 4.67 -0.75 -8.49
N ARG A 119 4.98 -0.58 -7.20
CA ARG A 119 5.78 0.54 -6.71
C ARG A 119 7.15 0.58 -7.38
N TYR A 120 7.85 -0.56 -7.48
CA TYR A 120 9.21 -0.62 -8.03
C TYR A 120 9.32 -0.18 -9.49
N LEU A 121 8.22 -0.17 -10.25
CA LEU A 121 8.20 0.37 -11.61
C LEU A 121 8.49 1.88 -11.67
N PHE A 122 8.29 2.61 -10.57
CA PHE A 122 8.67 4.02 -10.43
C PHE A 122 10.12 4.22 -9.96
N SER A 123 10.83 3.17 -9.56
CA SER A 123 12.24 3.29 -9.22
C SER A 123 13.06 3.54 -10.49
N GLN A 124 14.22 4.18 -10.34
CA GLN A 124 14.96 4.75 -11.48
C GLN A 124 15.21 3.75 -12.62
N PRO A 125 15.76 2.54 -12.40
CA PRO A 125 16.06 1.63 -13.51
C PRO A 125 14.82 1.19 -14.30
N GLN A 126 13.75 0.84 -13.61
CA GLN A 126 12.51 0.34 -14.19
C GLN A 126 11.76 1.47 -14.90
N PHE A 127 11.72 2.65 -14.29
CA PHE A 127 11.10 3.83 -14.90
C PHE A 127 11.80 4.22 -16.21
N HIS A 128 13.14 4.18 -16.24
CA HIS A 128 13.91 4.47 -17.45
C HIS A 128 13.70 3.40 -18.51
N SER A 129 13.77 2.12 -18.12
CA SER A 129 13.61 1.00 -19.05
C SER A 129 12.19 0.92 -19.63
N GLY A 130 11.17 1.32 -18.88
CA GLY A 130 9.78 1.43 -19.34
C GLY A 130 9.49 2.63 -20.23
N GLY A 131 10.49 3.44 -20.58
CA GLY A 131 10.35 4.59 -21.49
C GLY A 131 9.96 5.90 -20.80
N GLN A 132 10.14 6.02 -19.47
CA GLN A 132 9.93 7.25 -18.69
C GLN A 132 8.53 7.87 -18.81
N SER A 133 7.54 7.06 -19.17
CA SER A 133 6.18 7.51 -19.48
C SER A 133 5.18 7.23 -18.36
N LEU A 134 5.55 6.45 -17.33
CA LEU A 134 4.62 5.92 -16.35
C LEU A 134 3.90 6.98 -15.50
N LEU A 135 4.48 8.18 -15.35
CA LEU A 135 3.80 9.29 -14.66
C LEU A 135 2.50 9.73 -15.34
N ARG A 136 2.25 9.32 -16.58
CA ARG A 136 0.99 9.59 -17.30
C ARG A 136 -0.24 8.96 -16.65
N ILE A 137 -0.08 7.96 -15.78
CA ILE A 137 -1.21 7.39 -15.01
C ILE A 137 -1.76 8.37 -13.95
N PHE A 138 -1.05 9.48 -13.69
CA PHE A 138 -1.46 10.53 -12.76
C PHE A 138 -1.73 11.84 -13.52
N PRO A 139 -2.77 11.91 -14.36
CA PRO A 139 -3.04 13.08 -15.19
C PRO A 139 -3.35 14.35 -14.38
N ALA A 140 -3.88 14.22 -13.16
CA ALA A 140 -4.21 15.34 -12.28
C ALA A 140 -3.14 15.60 -11.19
N LYS A 141 -1.94 15.00 -11.30
CA LYS A 141 -0.87 15.29 -10.34
C LYS A 141 -0.51 16.78 -10.38
N PRO A 142 -0.10 17.38 -9.24
CA PRO A 142 0.35 18.76 -9.21
C PRO A 142 1.53 19.01 -10.16
N THR A 143 1.59 20.25 -10.65
CA THR A 143 2.76 20.73 -11.40
C THR A 143 3.94 20.88 -10.44
N SER A 144 5.12 20.44 -10.87
CA SER A 144 6.36 20.63 -10.10
C SER A 144 6.65 22.11 -9.87
N THR A 145 7.16 22.42 -8.69
CA THR A 145 7.60 23.76 -8.28
C THR A 145 9.10 23.74 -7.96
N PRO A 146 9.76 24.90 -7.79
CA PRO A 146 11.16 24.94 -7.37
C PRO A 146 11.42 24.18 -6.06
N THR A 147 10.41 24.08 -5.18
CA THR A 147 10.53 23.41 -3.88
C THR A 147 10.16 21.93 -3.92
N ILE A 148 9.20 21.52 -4.78
CA ILE A 148 8.70 20.15 -4.83
C ILE A 148 8.68 19.64 -6.27
N GLN A 149 9.40 18.56 -6.51
CA GLN A 149 9.46 17.90 -7.81
C GLN A 149 8.60 16.63 -7.81
N TYR A 150 7.44 16.67 -8.45
CA TYR A 150 6.52 15.54 -8.59
C TYR A 150 6.95 14.57 -9.70
N ASN A 151 8.16 14.04 -9.57
CA ASN A 151 8.79 13.09 -10.50
C ASN A 151 8.61 11.63 -10.06
N HIS A 152 9.18 10.69 -10.82
CA HIS A 152 9.04 9.25 -10.53
C HIS A 152 9.59 8.87 -9.14
N ARG A 153 10.65 9.54 -8.66
CA ARG A 153 11.23 9.31 -7.32
C ARG A 153 10.28 9.78 -6.23
N TYR A 154 9.60 10.92 -6.43
CA TYR A 154 8.57 11.38 -5.50
C TYR A 154 7.47 10.34 -5.37
N VAL A 155 6.89 9.89 -6.50
CA VAL A 155 5.83 8.88 -6.51
C VAL A 155 6.31 7.57 -5.89
N PHE A 156 7.53 7.12 -6.20
CA PHE A 156 8.12 5.92 -5.60
C PHE A 156 8.19 5.99 -4.06
N ASN A 157 8.52 7.17 -3.52
CA ASN A 157 8.62 7.41 -2.07
C ASN A 157 7.22 7.57 -1.42
N GLU A 158 6.24 8.15 -2.11
CA GLU A 158 4.87 8.20 -1.58
C GLU A 158 4.25 6.80 -1.54
N LEU A 159 4.43 6.00 -2.59
CA LEU A 159 3.99 4.60 -2.61
C LEU A 159 4.73 3.75 -1.56
N GLU A 160 5.94 4.12 -1.15
CA GLU A 160 6.64 3.45 -0.03
C GLU A 160 5.83 3.53 1.26
N LYS A 161 5.34 4.72 1.60
CA LYS A 161 4.58 4.95 2.83
C LYS A 161 3.34 4.05 2.89
N ILE A 162 2.64 3.93 1.76
CA ILE A 162 1.46 3.06 1.61
C ILE A 162 1.86 1.59 1.75
N ASN A 163 2.95 1.16 1.09
CA ASN A 163 3.47 -0.20 1.21
C ASN A 163 3.86 -0.55 2.65
N ASP A 164 4.45 0.39 3.39
CA ASP A 164 4.87 0.21 4.77
C ASP A 164 3.66 0.03 5.70
N ILE A 165 2.63 0.87 5.60
CA ILE A 165 1.42 0.70 6.43
C ILE A 165 0.67 -0.57 6.07
N ARG A 166 0.63 -0.95 4.78
CA ARG A 166 0.06 -2.22 4.31
C ARG A 166 0.78 -3.40 4.97
N ASN A 167 2.11 -3.40 4.95
CA ASN A 167 2.91 -4.48 5.54
C ASN A 167 2.79 -4.53 7.05
N ARG A 168 2.76 -3.38 7.73
CA ARG A 168 2.46 -3.32 9.17
C ARG A 168 1.13 -3.99 9.48
N ILE A 169 0.07 -3.67 8.75
CA ILE A 169 -1.25 -4.29 8.96
C ILE A 169 -1.19 -5.81 8.70
N ALA A 170 -0.54 -6.24 7.61
CA ALA A 170 -0.39 -7.66 7.26
C ALA A 170 0.41 -8.45 8.31
N HIS A 171 1.36 -7.82 8.99
CA HIS A 171 2.11 -8.39 10.11
C HIS A 171 1.44 -8.18 11.48
N HIS A 172 0.19 -7.71 11.47
CA HIS A 172 -0.58 -7.40 12.68
C HIS A 172 0.13 -6.39 13.59
N GLU A 173 0.91 -5.46 13.05
CA GLU A 173 1.45 -4.35 13.83
C GLU A 173 0.40 -3.26 14.04
N PRO A 174 0.42 -2.56 15.19
CA PRO A 174 -0.54 -1.51 15.44
C PRO A 174 -0.24 -0.24 14.63
N VAL A 175 -1.31 0.48 14.28
CA VAL A 175 -1.31 1.72 13.49
C VAL A 175 -1.85 2.93 14.27
N CYS A 176 -2.24 2.72 15.54
CA CYS A 176 -2.81 3.73 16.43
C CYS A 176 -1.82 4.26 17.50
N PHE A 177 -0.52 4.17 17.23
CA PHE A 177 0.53 4.68 18.13
C PHE A 177 1.53 5.54 17.39
N ARG A 178 2.18 6.44 18.13
CA ARG A 178 3.39 7.11 17.69
C ARG A 178 4.45 6.03 17.41
N LEU A 179 5.10 6.12 16.25
CA LEU A 179 6.10 5.13 15.83
C LEU A 179 7.16 4.95 16.92
N GLY A 180 7.47 3.68 17.23
CA GLY A 180 8.42 3.30 18.29
C GLY A 180 7.98 3.55 19.74
N ASN A 181 6.82 4.16 20.01
CA ASN A 181 6.44 4.61 21.36
C ASN A 181 5.09 4.04 21.83
N ALA A 182 4.92 3.87 23.13
CA ALA A 182 3.64 3.49 23.76
C ALA A 182 2.71 4.71 23.99
N VAL A 183 2.65 5.62 23.00
CA VAL A 183 1.81 6.81 23.03
C VAL A 183 0.75 6.68 21.96
N LYS A 184 -0.52 6.73 22.36
CA LYS A 184 -1.68 6.69 21.45
C LYS A 184 -1.59 7.87 20.47
N ASP A 185 -1.62 7.58 19.18
CA ASP A 185 -1.51 8.58 18.11
C ASP A 185 -2.01 8.00 16.79
N THR A 186 -2.97 8.66 16.15
CA THR A 186 -3.53 8.25 14.85
C THR A 186 -2.92 9.00 13.67
N THR A 187 -1.93 9.87 13.89
CA THR A 187 -1.34 10.73 12.85
C THR A 187 -0.77 9.92 11.68
N TYR A 188 -0.06 8.82 11.95
CA TYR A 188 0.48 7.95 10.90
C TYR A 188 -0.61 7.33 10.02
N ALA A 189 -1.69 6.84 10.64
CA ALA A 189 -2.86 6.32 9.91
C ALA A 189 -3.56 7.42 9.09
N LYS A 190 -3.79 8.61 9.69
CA LYS A 190 -4.39 9.78 9.02
C LYS A 190 -3.59 10.20 7.79
N GLN A 191 -2.27 10.28 7.91
CA GLN A 191 -1.38 10.70 6.83
C GLN A 191 -1.41 9.72 5.66
N ASN A 192 -1.33 8.42 5.91
CA ASN A 192 -1.40 7.40 4.85
C ASN A 192 -2.78 7.37 4.20
N TYR A 193 -3.86 7.49 4.98
CA TYR A 193 -5.21 7.55 4.44
C TYR A 193 -5.38 8.76 3.50
N ARG A 194 -4.95 9.96 3.92
CA ARG A 194 -4.96 11.17 3.08
C ARG A 194 -4.12 10.98 1.82
N LEU A 195 -2.93 10.41 1.94
CA LEU A 195 -2.07 10.15 0.78
C LEU A 195 -2.75 9.24 -0.25
N ILE A 196 -3.45 8.19 0.19
CA ILE A 196 -4.21 7.33 -0.72
C ILE A 196 -5.31 8.12 -1.44
N LYS A 197 -6.04 8.98 -0.71
CA LYS A 197 -7.05 9.86 -1.31
C LYS A 197 -6.44 10.82 -2.35
N ASP A 198 -5.30 11.43 -2.03
CA ASP A 198 -4.59 12.33 -2.94
C ASP A 198 -4.18 11.59 -4.22
N LEU A 199 -3.65 10.37 -4.10
CA LEU A 199 -3.25 9.57 -5.26
C LEU A 199 -4.45 9.10 -6.10
N PHE A 200 -5.59 8.75 -5.50
CA PHE A 200 -6.83 8.51 -6.26
C PHE A 200 -7.22 9.76 -7.07
N SER A 201 -7.19 10.94 -6.45
CA SER A 201 -7.48 12.20 -7.12
C SER A 201 -6.51 12.47 -8.28
N TRP A 202 -5.21 12.19 -8.10
CA TRP A 202 -4.21 12.34 -9.16
C TRP A 202 -4.48 11.41 -10.35
N MET A 203 -5.02 10.23 -10.09
CA MET A 203 -5.47 9.26 -11.09
C MET A 203 -6.85 9.61 -11.69
N GLN A 204 -7.46 10.72 -11.28
CA GLN A 204 -8.83 11.13 -11.66
C GLN A 204 -9.89 10.07 -11.30
N ILE A 205 -9.71 9.38 -10.18
CA ILE A 205 -10.70 8.43 -9.65
C ILE A 205 -11.51 9.16 -8.59
N ASP A 206 -12.85 9.13 -8.73
CA ASP A 206 -13.76 9.52 -7.65
C ASP A 206 -13.73 8.45 -6.56
N GLU A 207 -12.88 8.67 -5.56
CA GLU A 207 -12.70 7.72 -4.46
C GLU A 207 -13.92 7.69 -3.54
N SER A 208 -14.73 8.75 -3.52
CA SER A 208 -15.93 8.81 -2.69
C SER A 208 -17.01 7.85 -3.20
N ALA A 209 -17.17 7.79 -4.54
CA ALA A 209 -18.05 6.82 -5.19
C ALA A 209 -17.48 5.40 -5.09
N LEU A 210 -16.18 5.22 -5.34
CA LEU A 210 -15.52 3.91 -5.29
C LEU A 210 -15.57 3.28 -3.89
N LEU A 211 -15.38 4.08 -2.85
CA LEU A 211 -15.30 3.62 -1.46
C LEU A 211 -16.63 3.78 -0.69
N TYR A 212 -17.72 4.04 -1.42
CA TYR A 212 -19.05 4.22 -0.83
C TYR A 212 -19.44 3.01 0.03
N GLY A 213 -19.86 3.28 1.26
CA GLY A 213 -20.30 2.25 2.21
C GLY A 213 -19.19 1.40 2.82
N ILE A 214 -17.92 1.60 2.45
CA ILE A 214 -16.78 0.84 2.98
C ILE A 214 -15.68 1.69 3.62
N ASP A 215 -15.68 3.02 3.43
CA ASP A 215 -14.74 3.92 4.12
C ASP A 215 -15.32 4.48 5.43
N HIS A 216 -14.85 3.92 6.55
CA HIS A 216 -15.17 4.43 7.90
C HIS A 216 -13.92 4.87 8.67
N VAL A 217 -12.80 5.11 7.99
CA VAL A 217 -11.49 5.35 8.63
C VAL A 217 -11.55 6.50 9.62
N ASN A 218 -12.14 7.63 9.22
CA ASN A 218 -12.26 8.81 10.07
C ASN A 218 -13.11 8.54 11.33
N GLN A 219 -14.17 7.74 11.22
CA GLN A 219 -15.02 7.40 12.38
C GLN A 219 -14.26 6.60 13.43
N ILE A 220 -13.44 5.64 12.99
CA ILE A 220 -12.63 4.82 13.90
C ILE A 220 -11.50 5.64 14.51
N ILE A 221 -10.87 6.51 13.72
CA ILE A 221 -9.87 7.45 14.19
C ILE A 221 -10.42 8.34 15.31
N SER A 222 -11.61 8.92 15.15
CA SER A 222 -12.23 9.73 16.21
C SER A 222 -12.47 8.92 17.49
N LYS A 223 -12.89 7.65 17.36
CA LYS A 223 -13.06 6.76 18.53
C LYS A 223 -11.73 6.46 19.24
N VAL A 224 -10.64 6.29 18.50
CA VAL A 224 -9.30 6.12 19.08
C VAL A 224 -8.88 7.39 19.79
N ASP A 225 -9.03 8.56 19.17
CA ASP A 225 -8.55 9.82 19.71
C ASP A 225 -9.24 10.20 21.03
N VAL A 226 -10.52 9.86 21.20
CA VAL A 226 -11.32 10.14 22.41
C VAL A 226 -11.00 9.21 23.60
N LEU A 227 -10.51 8.00 23.36
CA LEU A 227 -10.32 6.95 24.39
C LEU A 227 -9.29 7.29 25.49
#